data_AF-A0A9X3WXD9-F1
#
_entry.id   AF-A0A9X3WXD9-F1
#
_cell.length_a   1.000
_cell.length_b   1.000
_cell.length_c   1.000
_cell.angle_alpha   90.00
_cell.angle_beta   90.00
_cell.angle_gamma   90.00
#
_symmetry.space_group_name_H-M   'P 1'
#
loop_
_entity.id
_entity.type
_entity.pdbx_description
1 polymer ?
#
loop_
_entity_poly.entity_id
_entity_poly.type
_entity_poly.pdbx_seq_one_letter_code
_entity_poly.pdbx_strand_id
1 'polypeptide(L)'
;MAVRLRYLSHELEVPLGQFVIGRSADCQLALDDPLVSRRHALLTVRGDSVTIEDLGSRNGVSLNGTKIEGPQKLSHGDHITIGGQEMVLENIPEEGLSSVPESIAFGHPRSVARSARMPTVAGHEGFETREDFWTDYTTPGVASQQQNTSPTPSVNSANLATVSANAQPDRHVNALSLIGSVADKALAMGRAEEAERILLRSLNDVLQKARDGHAPPVDLASTAAIYAAKLASATGRGIWIDYIFDLYTRIDQLVPGTVVDELYSAVRKVKTLDMGKMRAYTESLRSRSASFGPSERFVQQRLEGLERLGGLK
;
A
#
# COMPACT_ATOMS: atom_id res chain seq x y z
N MET A 1 11.89 -26.06 -12.43
CA MET A 1 11.64 -26.19 -10.97
C MET A 1 10.98 -24.93 -10.43
N ALA A 2 9.77 -25.04 -9.88
CA ALA A 2 9.14 -23.96 -9.12
C ALA A 2 9.39 -24.17 -7.61
N VAL A 3 9.56 -23.08 -6.85
CA VAL A 3 9.82 -23.15 -5.41
C VAL A 3 8.84 -22.30 -4.64
N ARG A 4 8.54 -22.74 -3.41
CA ARG A 4 7.59 -22.13 -2.50
C ARG A 4 8.30 -21.77 -1.21
N LEU A 5 7.98 -20.61 -0.66
CA LEU A 5 8.34 -20.23 0.69
C LEU A 5 7.11 -20.35 1.58
N ARG A 6 7.18 -21.23 2.57
CA ARG A 6 6.16 -21.33 3.61
C ARG A 6 6.61 -20.50 4.81
N TYR A 7 5.76 -19.57 5.25
CA TYR A 7 6.00 -18.76 6.44
C TYR A 7 4.68 -18.47 7.15
N LEU A 8 4.65 -18.59 8.48
CA LEU A 8 3.40 -18.50 9.25
C LEU A 8 2.32 -19.44 8.67
N SER A 9 1.15 -18.89 8.31
CA SER A 9 0.04 -19.59 7.65
C SER A 9 0.01 -19.37 6.13
N HIS A 10 1.07 -18.80 5.55
CA HIS A 10 1.15 -18.44 4.14
C HIS A 10 2.09 -19.35 3.36
N GLU A 11 1.69 -19.64 2.13
CA GLU A 11 2.47 -20.35 1.13
C GLU A 11 2.63 -19.43 -0.07
N LEU A 12 3.88 -19.05 -0.37
CA LEU A 12 4.18 -18.10 -1.43
C LEU A 12 5.04 -18.75 -2.51
N GLU A 13 4.53 -18.77 -3.74
CA GLU A 13 5.35 -19.19 -4.89
C GLU A 13 6.38 -18.12 -5.23
N VAL A 14 7.62 -18.55 -5.43
CA VAL A 14 8.73 -17.67 -5.75
C VAL A 14 9.02 -17.75 -7.25
N PRO A 15 8.92 -16.64 -7.99
CA PRO A 15 9.23 -16.62 -9.42
C PRO A 15 10.73 -16.80 -9.68
N LEU A 16 11.05 -17.20 -10.92
CA LEU A 16 12.42 -17.21 -11.41
C LEU A 16 13.04 -15.81 -11.37
N GLY A 17 14.34 -15.72 -11.05
CA GLY A 17 15.07 -14.47 -10.96
C GLY A 17 15.29 -14.01 -9.52
N GLN A 18 15.27 -12.69 -9.31
CA GLN A 18 15.56 -12.05 -8.03
C GLN A 18 14.29 -11.80 -7.23
N PHE A 19 14.28 -12.23 -5.97
CA PHE A 19 13.18 -12.11 -5.03
C PHE A 19 13.68 -11.52 -3.71
N VAL A 20 13.36 -10.26 -3.46
CA VAL A 20 13.82 -9.50 -2.29
C VAL A 20 12.86 -9.70 -1.13
N ILE A 21 13.42 -10.02 0.03
CA ILE A 21 12.72 -10.13 1.31
C ILE A 21 13.19 -8.99 2.20
N GLY A 22 12.26 -8.28 2.84
CA GLY A 22 12.62 -7.19 3.72
C GLY A 22 11.41 -6.56 4.37
N ARG A 23 11.65 -5.51 5.15
CA ARG A 23 10.58 -4.76 5.84
C ARG A 23 9.93 -3.71 4.94
N SER A 24 10.59 -3.31 3.84
CA SER A 24 10.00 -2.33 2.92
C SER A 24 8.85 -2.96 2.16
N ALA A 25 7.79 -2.19 1.93
CA ALA A 25 6.68 -2.57 1.06
C ALA A 25 7.12 -2.78 -0.41
N ASP A 26 8.30 -2.27 -0.79
CA ASP A 26 8.89 -2.47 -2.13
C ASP A 26 9.52 -3.86 -2.31
N CYS A 27 9.60 -4.66 -1.24
CA CYS A 27 10.09 -6.04 -1.31
C CYS A 27 8.99 -6.95 -1.81
N GLN A 28 9.35 -7.96 -2.60
CA GLN A 28 8.38 -8.97 -3.06
C GLN A 28 7.77 -9.73 -1.88
N LEU A 29 8.54 -9.91 -0.80
CA LEU A 29 8.02 -10.30 0.50
C LEU A 29 8.32 -9.22 1.53
N ALA A 30 7.28 -8.49 1.92
CA ALA A 30 7.31 -7.53 2.99
C ALA A 30 7.01 -8.21 4.35
N LEU A 31 7.99 -8.21 5.25
CA LEU A 31 7.85 -8.73 6.60
C LEU A 31 7.65 -7.56 7.58
N ASP A 32 6.53 -7.55 8.29
CA ASP A 32 6.25 -6.58 9.35
C ASP A 32 6.96 -6.97 10.64
N ASP A 33 8.28 -6.79 10.65
CA ASP A 33 9.14 -7.13 11.79
C ASP A 33 10.25 -6.07 11.96
N PRO A 34 10.37 -5.43 13.15
CA PRO A 34 11.38 -4.42 13.42
C PRO A 34 12.83 -4.95 13.36
N LEU A 35 13.04 -6.26 13.54
CA LEU A 35 14.33 -6.93 13.38
C LEU A 35 14.69 -7.15 11.91
N VAL A 36 13.76 -6.92 10.99
CA VAL A 36 13.98 -7.04 9.55
C VAL A 36 14.40 -5.69 8.96
N SER A 37 15.49 -5.69 8.17
CA SER A 37 15.95 -4.51 7.45
C SER A 37 15.07 -4.21 6.24
N ARG A 38 15.03 -2.94 5.78
CA ARG A 38 14.17 -2.50 4.65
C ARG A 38 14.31 -3.39 3.41
N ARG A 39 15.54 -3.71 3.04
CA ARG A 39 15.89 -4.82 2.14
C ARG A 39 16.84 -5.70 2.95
N HIS A 40 16.43 -6.92 3.27
CA HIS A 40 17.15 -7.76 4.21
C HIS A 40 17.89 -8.88 3.50
N ALA A 41 17.18 -9.66 2.71
CA ALA A 41 17.75 -10.79 1.98
C ALA A 41 17.35 -10.73 0.52
N LEU A 42 18.21 -11.27 -0.35
CA LEU A 42 17.87 -11.56 -1.73
C LEU A 42 17.89 -13.07 -1.92
N LEU A 43 16.76 -13.60 -2.36
CA LEU A 43 16.65 -14.95 -2.87
C LEU A 43 16.78 -14.90 -4.40
N THR A 44 17.66 -15.72 -4.96
CA THR A 44 17.88 -15.81 -6.41
C THR A 44 17.55 -17.23 -6.86
N VAL A 45 16.55 -17.35 -7.73
CA VAL A 45 16.12 -18.62 -8.33
C VAL A 45 16.63 -18.68 -9.77
N ARG A 46 17.52 -19.62 -10.07
CA ARG A 46 18.12 -19.82 -11.41
C ARG A 46 18.05 -21.29 -11.80
N GLY A 47 17.17 -21.63 -12.73
CA GLY A 47 16.97 -23.01 -13.19
C GLY A 47 16.64 -23.91 -12.01
N ASP A 48 17.57 -24.81 -11.68
CA ASP A 48 17.43 -25.79 -10.59
C ASP A 48 18.21 -25.41 -9.32
N SER A 49 18.62 -24.14 -9.21
CA SER A 49 19.36 -23.63 -8.04
C SER A 49 18.67 -22.44 -7.40
N VAL A 50 18.56 -22.49 -6.07
CA VAL A 50 18.10 -21.39 -5.24
C VAL A 50 19.26 -20.97 -4.35
N THR A 51 19.54 -19.67 -4.31
CA THR A 51 20.54 -19.11 -3.39
C THR A 51 19.95 -17.97 -2.59
N ILE A 52 20.37 -17.82 -1.34
CA ILE A 52 20.04 -16.68 -0.49
C ILE A 52 21.30 -15.90 -0.13
N GLU A 53 21.20 -14.58 -0.13
CA GLU A 53 22.25 -13.68 0.34
C GLU A 53 21.67 -12.62 1.28
N ASP A 54 22.46 -12.19 2.27
CA ASP A 54 22.17 -11.05 3.12
C ASP A 54 22.57 -9.74 2.43
N LEU A 55 21.67 -8.75 2.40
CA LEU A 55 21.88 -7.45 1.74
C LEU A 55 22.48 -6.39 2.68
N GLY A 56 23.37 -6.82 3.59
CA GLY A 56 23.95 -5.97 4.62
C GLY A 56 22.94 -5.58 5.70
N SER A 57 22.09 -6.52 6.10
CA SER A 57 21.09 -6.27 7.12
C SER A 57 21.70 -6.12 8.51
N ARG A 58 20.95 -5.52 9.43
CA ARG A 58 21.40 -5.29 10.82
C ARG A 58 21.59 -6.59 11.60
N ASN A 59 20.69 -7.55 11.44
CA ASN A 59 20.67 -8.79 12.22
C ASN A 59 21.22 -10.00 11.44
N GLY A 60 21.32 -9.86 10.12
CA GLY A 60 21.74 -10.90 9.19
C GLY A 60 20.70 -12.00 8.98
N VAL A 61 21.04 -12.91 8.07
CA VAL A 61 20.21 -14.06 7.71
C VAL A 61 20.82 -15.32 8.34
N SER A 62 19.97 -16.19 8.89
CA SER A 62 20.38 -17.51 9.38
C SER A 62 19.76 -18.61 8.52
N LEU A 63 20.56 -19.63 8.22
CA LEU A 63 20.16 -20.85 7.53
C LEU A 63 20.36 -22.03 8.48
N ASN A 64 19.30 -22.77 8.78
CA ASN A 64 19.29 -23.91 9.70
C ASN A 64 19.95 -23.58 11.05
N GLY A 65 19.64 -22.39 11.59
CA GLY A 65 20.18 -21.88 12.86
C GLY A 65 21.58 -21.30 12.80
N THR A 66 22.27 -21.36 11.65
CA THR A 66 23.62 -20.80 11.49
C THR A 66 23.58 -19.54 10.64
N LYS A 67 24.19 -18.45 11.11
CA LYS A 67 24.27 -17.20 10.37
C LYS A 67 25.12 -17.37 9.11
N ILE A 68 24.63 -16.88 7.97
CA ILE A 68 25.36 -17.01 6.70
C ILE A 68 26.35 -15.85 6.51
N GLU A 69 27.50 -16.16 5.93
CA GLU A 69 28.51 -15.18 5.53
C GLU A 69 28.65 -15.24 4.00
N GLY A 70 27.83 -14.43 3.32
CA GLY A 70 27.74 -14.39 1.85
C GLY A 70 26.66 -15.30 1.25
N PRO A 71 26.58 -15.38 -0.10
CA PRO A 71 25.56 -16.17 -0.78
C PRO A 71 25.65 -17.65 -0.47
N GLN A 72 24.55 -18.27 -0.04
CA GLN A 72 24.45 -19.69 0.28
C GLN A 72 23.39 -20.37 -0.59
N LYS A 73 23.65 -21.62 -1.00
CA LYS A 73 22.69 -22.43 -1.75
C LYS A 73 21.65 -23.00 -0.79
N LEU A 74 20.38 -22.92 -1.17
CA LEU A 74 19.25 -23.50 -0.45
C LEU A 74 18.79 -24.81 -1.09
N SER A 75 18.34 -25.71 -0.24
CA SER A 75 17.77 -27.02 -0.56
C SER A 75 16.33 -27.13 -0.05
N HIS A 76 15.61 -28.11 -0.58
CA HIS A 76 14.27 -28.43 -0.08
C HIS A 76 14.29 -28.73 1.43
N GLY A 77 13.37 -28.12 2.17
CA GLY A 77 13.24 -28.28 3.61
C GLY A 77 14.15 -27.36 4.44
N ASP A 78 14.98 -26.53 3.81
CA ASP A 78 15.85 -25.61 4.56
C ASP A 78 15.05 -24.53 5.30
N HIS A 79 15.47 -24.28 6.54
CA HIS A 79 14.90 -23.27 7.43
C HIS A 79 15.69 -21.98 7.33
N ILE A 80 15.02 -20.91 6.93
CA ILE A 80 15.59 -19.57 6.78
C ILE A 80 15.00 -18.70 7.87
N THR A 81 15.85 -18.05 8.65
CA THR A 81 15.44 -17.08 9.68
C THR A 81 15.88 -15.69 9.27
N ILE A 82 14.92 -14.76 9.23
CA ILE A 82 15.14 -13.34 8.92
C ILE A 82 14.42 -12.51 9.99
N GLY A 83 15.17 -11.80 10.82
CA GLY A 83 14.59 -11.15 12.00
C GLY A 83 14.07 -12.20 13.00
N GLY A 84 12.81 -12.07 13.41
CA GLY A 84 12.07 -13.04 14.20
C GLY A 84 11.24 -14.03 13.38
N GLN A 85 11.26 -13.93 12.04
CA GLN A 85 10.45 -14.77 11.17
C GLN A 85 11.24 -15.99 10.69
N GLU A 86 10.62 -17.16 10.80
CA GLU A 86 11.13 -18.42 10.24
C GLU A 86 10.34 -18.81 8.98
N MET A 87 11.06 -19.26 7.97
CA MET A 87 10.55 -19.63 6.66
C MET A 87 11.12 -20.97 6.23
N VAL A 88 10.36 -21.78 5.52
CA VAL A 88 10.83 -23.06 4.97
C VAL A 88 10.77 -23.02 3.46
N LEU A 89 11.87 -23.40 2.79
CA LEU A 89 11.92 -23.55 1.35
C LEU A 89 11.35 -24.92 0.94
N GLU A 90 10.30 -24.93 0.14
CA GLU A 90 9.71 -26.14 -0.41
C GLU A 90 9.88 -26.18 -1.93
N ASN A 91 10.27 -27.33 -2.48
CA ASN A 91 10.29 -27.53 -3.92
C ASN A 91 8.89 -27.95 -4.33
N ILE A 92 8.36 -27.36 -5.38
CA ILE A 92 7.12 -27.81 -5.98
C ILE A 92 7.52 -28.90 -6.98
N PRO A 93 7.23 -30.19 -6.74
CA PRO A 93 7.49 -31.22 -7.73
C PRO A 93 6.69 -30.86 -8.99
N GLU A 94 7.32 -30.96 -10.16
CA GLU A 94 6.65 -30.79 -11.47
C GLU A 94 5.73 -32.00 -11.74
N GLU A 95 4.78 -32.29 -10.86
CA GLU A 95 3.73 -33.27 -11.12
C GLU A 95 2.61 -32.58 -11.90
N GLY A 96 2.54 -32.88 -13.21
CA GLY A 96 1.35 -32.59 -14.01
C GLY A 96 1.53 -31.68 -15.21
N LEU A 97 2.69 -31.65 -15.88
CA LEU A 97 2.67 -31.43 -17.32
C LEU A 97 2.09 -32.70 -17.98
N SER A 98 0.76 -32.80 -17.96
CA SER A 98 0.05 -33.69 -18.87
C SER A 98 0.49 -33.34 -20.28
N SER A 99 1.16 -34.29 -20.91
CA SER A 99 1.52 -34.32 -22.31
C SER A 99 0.41 -33.70 -23.16
N VAL A 100 0.67 -32.53 -23.73
CA VAL A 100 -0.10 -32.05 -24.88
C VAL A 100 0.21 -33.05 -26.00
N PRO A 101 -0.76 -33.80 -26.56
CA PRO A 101 -0.47 -34.62 -27.72
C PRO A 101 -0.05 -33.67 -28.85
N GLU A 102 1.15 -33.93 -29.37
CA GLU A 102 1.76 -33.30 -30.53
C GLU A 102 0.92 -33.61 -31.78
N SER A 103 -0.23 -32.93 -31.95
CA SER A 103 -1.07 -33.12 -33.13
C SER A 103 -2.10 -32.00 -33.33
N ILE A 104 -1.66 -30.74 -33.42
CA ILE A 104 -2.28 -29.77 -34.33
C ILE A 104 -1.16 -28.94 -34.98
N ALA A 105 -0.58 -29.51 -36.02
CA ALA A 105 0.21 -28.78 -37.00
C ALA A 105 -0.73 -28.12 -38.01
N PHE A 106 -0.85 -26.79 -38.00
CA PHE A 106 -1.27 -25.92 -39.11
C PHE A 106 -0.97 -24.48 -38.65
N GLY A 107 -0.27 -23.58 -39.32
CA GLY A 107 0.43 -23.51 -40.61
C GLY A 107 0.90 -22.06 -40.71
N HIS A 108 2.11 -21.82 -41.22
CA HIS A 108 2.55 -20.46 -41.57
C HIS A 108 1.62 -19.88 -42.66
N PRO A 109 1.41 -18.55 -42.71
CA PRO A 109 2.24 -17.79 -43.64
C PRO A 109 2.65 -16.36 -43.18
N ARG A 110 3.91 -16.06 -43.49
CA ARG A 110 4.48 -14.81 -44.04
C ARG A 110 4.02 -13.43 -43.54
N SER A 111 5.03 -12.76 -42.98
CA SER A 111 5.42 -11.35 -43.19
C SER A 111 4.74 -10.58 -44.33
N VAL A 112 4.22 -9.40 -43.98
CA VAL A 112 4.31 -8.20 -44.82
C VAL A 112 4.45 -6.97 -43.93
N ALA A 113 5.55 -6.26 -44.13
CA ALA A 113 5.79 -4.93 -43.59
C ALA A 113 4.80 -3.92 -44.20
N ARG A 114 4.32 -2.97 -43.41
CA ARG A 114 4.04 -1.61 -43.90
C ARG A 114 4.06 -0.57 -42.78
N SER A 115 4.86 0.44 -43.05
CA SER A 115 5.06 1.70 -42.33
C SER A 115 3.85 2.65 -42.46
N ALA A 116 3.86 3.69 -41.60
CA ALA A 116 3.07 4.95 -41.56
C ALA A 116 2.08 5.00 -40.38
N ARG A 117 1.91 6.07 -39.59
CA ARG A 117 2.47 7.43 -39.53
C ARG A 117 2.00 8.03 -38.18
N MET A 118 2.82 8.88 -37.56
CA MET A 118 2.42 9.78 -36.46
C MET A 118 1.37 10.81 -36.92
N PRO A 119 0.61 11.38 -35.98
CA PRO A 119 0.48 12.83 -35.97
C PRO A 119 0.81 13.46 -34.61
N THR A 120 1.45 14.63 -34.73
CA THR A 120 1.87 15.58 -33.70
C THR A 120 0.84 16.71 -33.60
N VAL A 121 0.49 17.16 -32.39
CA VAL A 121 -0.05 18.52 -32.06
C VAL A 121 0.31 18.79 -30.58
N ALA A 122 1.35 19.56 -30.22
CA ALA A 122 1.40 21.02 -30.00
C ALA A 122 0.19 21.55 -29.19
N GLY A 123 0.25 21.76 -27.87
CA GLY A 123 0.98 22.83 -27.19
C GLY A 123 0.02 23.99 -26.89
N HIS A 124 -0.23 24.32 -25.62
CA HIS A 124 -0.74 25.64 -25.19
C HIS A 124 -0.35 25.91 -23.74
N GLU A 125 0.19 27.11 -23.53
CA GLU A 125 0.83 27.63 -22.33
C GLU A 125 -0.18 28.32 -21.38
N GLY A 126 0.20 28.38 -20.10
CA GLY A 126 -0.06 29.51 -19.18
C GLY A 126 -1.44 29.60 -18.51
N PHE A 127 -1.47 29.56 -17.16
CA PHE A 127 -1.73 30.77 -16.35
C PHE A 127 -1.62 30.52 -14.83
N GLU A 128 -0.85 31.42 -14.21
CA GLU A 128 -0.99 32.09 -12.92
C GLU A 128 -1.28 31.36 -11.59
N THR A 129 -0.30 31.57 -10.71
CA THR A 129 -0.35 31.67 -9.24
C THR A 129 -1.61 32.33 -8.69
N ARG A 130 -2.32 31.63 -7.79
CA ARG A 130 -3.08 32.24 -6.69
C ARG A 130 -2.95 31.39 -5.44
N GLU A 131 -2.35 32.00 -4.43
CA GLU A 131 -2.30 31.58 -3.03
C GLU A 131 -3.74 31.61 -2.44
N ASP A 132 -3.90 30.99 -1.26
CA ASP A 132 -5.10 30.95 -0.40
C ASP A 132 -6.12 29.82 -0.66
N PHE A 133 -5.92 28.64 -0.03
CA PHE A 133 -6.95 27.58 -0.03
C PHE A 133 -7.10 26.81 1.30
N TRP A 134 -6.51 27.29 2.41
CA TRP A 134 -6.60 26.63 3.71
C TRP A 134 -7.00 27.58 4.85
N THR A 135 -8.04 28.38 4.62
CA THR A 135 -8.77 29.05 5.70
C THR A 135 -10.25 29.11 5.34
N ASP A 136 -11.06 28.24 5.94
CA ASP A 136 -12.23 28.70 6.69
C ASP A 136 -12.88 27.54 7.46
N TYR A 137 -12.80 27.65 8.78
CA TYR A 137 -13.70 26.98 9.71
C TYR A 137 -14.67 28.04 10.23
N THR A 138 -15.97 27.88 10.01
CA THR A 138 -16.98 28.35 10.96
C THR A 138 -18.27 27.54 10.82
N THR A 139 -18.71 26.95 11.93
CA THR A 139 -20.09 26.50 12.22
C THR A 139 -20.62 27.39 13.37
N PRO A 140 -21.93 27.44 13.74
CA PRO A 140 -23.12 26.72 13.24
C PRO A 140 -24.39 27.61 13.04
N GLY A 141 -25.49 27.08 12.47
CA GLY A 141 -26.80 27.79 12.50
C GLY A 141 -27.99 27.22 11.69
N VAL A 142 -28.72 26.25 12.29
CA VAL A 142 -30.20 26.07 12.39
C VAL A 142 -31.16 26.39 11.20
N ALA A 143 -31.89 25.32 10.78
CA ALA A 143 -33.27 25.21 10.23
C ALA A 143 -33.65 25.93 8.90
N SER A 144 -34.50 25.43 7.98
CA SER A 144 -35.72 24.61 8.11
C SER A 144 -36.16 24.02 6.76
N GLN A 145 -36.80 22.84 6.80
CA GLN A 145 -37.95 22.35 6.00
C GLN A 145 -38.08 22.66 4.50
N GLN A 146 -38.22 21.61 3.67
CA GLN A 146 -39.55 21.19 3.19
C GLN A 146 -39.56 19.77 2.61
N GLN A 147 -40.59 19.03 3.04
CA GLN A 147 -40.92 17.65 2.66
C GLN A 147 -41.58 17.62 1.29
N ASN A 148 -41.38 16.53 0.53
CA ASN A 148 -42.53 15.91 -0.12
C ASN A 148 -42.35 14.40 -0.35
N THR A 149 -43.47 13.71 -0.15
CA THR A 149 -43.67 12.28 0.11
C THR A 149 -43.72 11.39 -1.13
N SER A 150 -43.35 10.11 -0.93
CA SER A 150 -43.51 8.93 -1.80
C SER A 150 -44.98 8.59 -2.14
N PRO A 151 -45.31 7.63 -3.03
CA PRO A 151 -45.13 6.19 -2.75
C PRO A 151 -44.77 5.26 -3.95
N THR A 152 -44.13 4.12 -3.63
CA THR A 152 -44.05 2.85 -4.39
C THR A 152 -45.28 1.96 -4.07
N PRO A 153 -45.65 0.87 -4.81
CA PRO A 153 -44.89 -0.38 -5.06
C PRO A 153 -45.15 -0.96 -6.50
N SER A 154 -44.61 -2.06 -7.06
CA SER A 154 -44.33 -3.41 -6.59
C SER A 154 -43.51 -4.20 -7.65
N VAL A 155 -42.58 -5.03 -7.16
CA VAL A 155 -42.09 -6.37 -7.59
C VAL A 155 -42.35 -6.90 -9.02
N ASN A 156 -41.27 -7.33 -9.70
CA ASN A 156 -41.25 -8.64 -10.38
C ASN A 156 -39.83 -9.20 -10.54
N SER A 157 -39.65 -10.40 -9.99
CA SER A 157 -38.46 -11.24 -10.07
C SER A 157 -38.53 -12.12 -11.31
N ALA A 158 -37.50 -12.11 -12.17
CA ALA A 158 -37.00 -13.24 -12.96
C ALA A 158 -36.06 -12.71 -14.06
N ASN A 159 -34.75 -12.99 -13.94
CA ASN A 159 -33.93 -13.58 -15.00
C ASN A 159 -32.49 -13.74 -14.50
N LEU A 160 -32.16 -14.98 -14.14
CA LEU A 160 -30.81 -15.50 -14.00
C LEU A 160 -30.34 -15.96 -15.38
N ALA A 161 -29.36 -15.27 -15.97
CA ALA A 161 -28.41 -15.84 -16.93
C ALA A 161 -27.23 -14.88 -17.16
N THR A 162 -26.07 -15.31 -16.67
CA THR A 162 -24.78 -15.29 -17.38
C THR A 162 -24.32 -13.99 -18.05
N VAL A 163 -23.36 -13.28 -17.43
CA VAL A 163 -22.11 -12.90 -18.12
C VAL A 163 -20.95 -12.98 -17.12
N SER A 164 -20.05 -13.91 -17.42
CA SER A 164 -18.69 -14.01 -16.91
C SER A 164 -17.91 -12.74 -17.28
N ALA A 165 -17.52 -11.94 -16.29
CA ALA A 165 -16.57 -10.85 -16.47
C ALA A 165 -15.23 -11.27 -15.87
N ASN A 166 -14.45 -11.90 -16.72
CA ASN A 166 -13.02 -12.11 -16.57
C ASN A 166 -12.33 -10.74 -16.48
N ALA A 167 -12.07 -10.23 -15.28
CA ALA A 167 -11.33 -8.99 -15.06
C ALA A 167 -9.84 -9.32 -14.92
N GLN A 168 -9.09 -9.11 -16.00
CA GLN A 168 -7.63 -9.12 -16.05
C GLN A 168 -7.06 -8.09 -15.04
N PRO A 169 -5.88 -8.33 -14.45
CA PRO A 169 -5.24 -7.39 -13.56
C PRO A 169 -4.59 -6.27 -14.39
N ASP A 170 -5.40 -5.34 -14.87
CA ASP A 170 -4.88 -4.17 -15.56
C ASP A 170 -4.19 -3.26 -14.56
N ARG A 171 -2.86 -3.10 -14.76
CA ARG A 171 -1.99 -2.06 -14.20
C ARG A 171 -2.66 -0.68 -14.31
N HIS A 172 -3.51 -0.33 -13.37
CA HIS A 172 -3.83 1.05 -13.08
C HIS A 172 -2.59 1.63 -12.40
N VAL A 173 -1.71 2.20 -13.22
CA VAL A 173 -0.63 3.02 -12.70
C VAL A 173 -1.31 4.21 -11.99
N ASN A 174 -1.48 4.08 -10.67
CA ASN A 174 -2.08 5.12 -9.86
C ASN A 174 -1.22 6.39 -10.03
N ALA A 175 -1.83 7.50 -10.45
CA ALA A 175 -1.12 8.77 -10.65
C ALA A 175 -0.32 9.18 -9.40
N LEU A 176 -0.83 8.82 -8.21
CA LEU A 176 -0.15 9.00 -6.93
C LEU A 176 1.15 8.18 -6.79
N SER A 177 1.22 6.98 -7.38
CA SER A 177 2.44 6.14 -7.35
C SER A 177 3.56 6.74 -8.21
N LEU A 178 3.24 7.24 -9.40
CA LEU A 178 4.22 7.90 -10.27
C LEU A 178 4.78 9.17 -9.62
N ILE A 179 3.88 10.05 -9.17
CA ILE A 179 4.23 11.32 -8.53
C ILE A 179 4.91 11.07 -7.17
N GLY A 180 4.52 10.00 -6.47
CA GLY A 180 5.11 9.53 -5.22
C GLY A 180 6.60 9.27 -5.33
N SER A 181 7.06 8.63 -6.41
CA SER A 181 8.50 8.38 -6.63
C SER A 181 9.33 9.67 -6.73
N VAL A 182 8.76 10.74 -7.29
CA VAL A 182 9.41 12.06 -7.37
C VAL A 182 9.43 12.73 -6.00
N ALA A 183 8.33 12.64 -5.26
CA ALA A 183 8.25 13.14 -3.91
C ALA A 183 9.21 12.43 -2.95
N ASP A 184 9.37 11.11 -3.05
CA ASP A 184 10.34 10.35 -2.26
C ASP A 184 11.78 10.81 -2.51
N LYS A 185 12.14 11.11 -3.77
CA LYS A 185 13.44 11.71 -4.11
C LYS A 185 13.61 13.10 -3.50
N ALA A 186 12.58 13.94 -3.58
CA ALA A 186 12.60 15.27 -2.98
C ALA A 186 12.78 15.20 -1.46
N LEU A 187 12.04 14.31 -0.77
CA LEU A 187 12.19 14.05 0.66
C LEU A 187 13.60 13.54 1.01
N ALA A 188 14.15 12.61 0.23
CA ALA A 188 15.52 12.10 0.45
C ALA A 188 16.60 13.18 0.29
N MET A 189 16.35 14.20 -0.53
CA MET A 189 17.21 15.37 -0.70
C MET A 189 16.94 16.49 0.33
N GLY A 190 16.06 16.27 1.30
CA GLY A 190 15.68 17.28 2.30
C GLY A 190 14.81 18.42 1.75
N ARG A 191 14.24 18.27 0.55
CA ARG A 191 13.37 19.27 -0.08
C ARG A 191 11.91 18.98 0.26
N ALA A 192 11.56 19.18 1.53
CA ALA A 192 10.26 18.79 2.08
C ALA A 192 9.11 19.60 1.45
N GLU A 193 9.30 20.90 1.23
CA GLU A 193 8.30 21.80 0.67
C GLU A 193 8.01 21.49 -0.80
N GLU A 194 9.02 21.06 -1.54
CA GLU A 194 8.85 20.64 -2.93
C GLU A 194 8.10 19.31 -3.02
N ALA A 195 8.41 18.35 -2.14
CA ALA A 195 7.65 17.11 -2.04
C ALA A 195 6.18 17.38 -1.67
N GLU A 196 5.94 18.32 -0.74
CA GLU A 196 4.61 18.77 -0.35
C GLU A 196 3.86 19.35 -1.55
N ARG A 197 4.47 20.29 -2.28
CA ARG A 197 3.89 20.91 -3.48
C ARG A 197 3.51 19.89 -4.56
N ILE A 198 4.37 18.90 -4.78
CA ILE A 198 4.16 17.83 -5.76
C ILE A 198 2.96 16.95 -5.38
N LEU A 199 2.81 16.62 -4.10
CA LEU A 199 1.78 15.69 -3.62
C LEU A 199 0.46 16.36 -3.29
N LEU A 200 0.46 17.66 -2.96
CA LEU A 200 -0.68 18.40 -2.42
C LEU A 200 -1.97 18.18 -3.21
N ARG A 201 -1.91 18.35 -4.54
CA ARG A 201 -3.08 18.17 -5.41
C ARG A 201 -3.63 16.74 -5.34
N SER A 202 -2.76 15.75 -5.48
CA SER A 202 -3.18 14.35 -5.52
C SER A 202 -3.74 13.88 -4.18
N LEU A 203 -3.16 14.33 -3.06
CA LEU A 203 -3.66 14.02 -1.72
C LEU A 203 -5.02 14.68 -1.47
N ASN A 204 -5.18 15.95 -1.88
CA ASN A 204 -6.47 16.65 -1.78
C ASN A 204 -7.55 15.98 -2.63
N ASP A 205 -7.24 15.54 -3.84
CA ASP A 205 -8.19 14.83 -4.70
C ASP A 205 -8.68 13.52 -4.06
N VAL A 206 -7.78 12.77 -3.38
CA VAL A 206 -8.15 11.55 -2.65
C VAL A 206 -9.09 11.86 -1.48
N LEU A 207 -8.75 12.87 -0.67
CA LEU A 207 -9.59 13.24 0.46
C LEU A 207 -10.94 13.78 -0.01
N GLN A 208 -10.96 14.65 -1.02
CA GLN A 208 -12.20 15.23 -1.56
C GLN A 208 -13.14 14.15 -2.07
N LYS A 209 -12.64 13.15 -2.81
CA LYS A 209 -13.46 11.99 -3.22
C LYS A 209 -14.06 11.25 -2.03
N ALA A 210 -13.27 11.02 -0.98
CA ALA A 210 -13.78 10.44 0.26
C ALA A 210 -14.83 11.34 0.92
N ARG A 211 -14.68 12.68 0.82
CA ARG A 211 -15.67 13.65 1.33
C ARG A 211 -16.98 13.58 0.58
N ASP A 212 -16.91 13.35 -0.72
CA ASP A 212 -18.06 13.22 -1.60
C ASP A 212 -18.72 11.83 -1.50
N GLY A 213 -18.32 11.01 -0.52
CA GLY A 213 -18.87 9.66 -0.29
C GLY A 213 -18.28 8.57 -1.18
N HIS A 214 -17.28 8.89 -2.01
CA HIS A 214 -16.60 7.93 -2.87
C HIS A 214 -15.35 7.39 -2.18
N ALA A 215 -15.49 6.25 -1.50
CA ALA A 215 -14.37 5.62 -0.80
C ALA A 215 -13.24 5.27 -1.79
N PRO A 216 -12.03 5.84 -1.65
CA PRO A 216 -10.88 5.44 -2.45
C PRO A 216 -10.52 3.96 -2.20
N PRO A 217 -9.87 3.28 -3.17
CA PRO A 217 -9.32 1.95 -2.97
C PRO A 217 -8.39 1.90 -1.75
N VAL A 218 -8.40 0.78 -1.02
CA VAL A 218 -7.62 0.59 0.23
C VAL A 218 -6.14 0.89 0.04
N ASP A 219 -5.55 0.42 -1.07
CA ASP A 219 -4.13 0.65 -1.38
C ASP A 219 -3.82 2.14 -1.64
N LEU A 220 -4.76 2.86 -2.27
CA LEU A 220 -4.61 4.29 -2.54
C LEU A 220 -4.73 5.11 -1.25
N ALA A 221 -5.70 4.78 -0.40
CA ALA A 221 -5.86 5.42 0.91
C ALA A 221 -4.64 5.19 1.81
N SER A 222 -4.12 3.96 1.82
CA SER A 222 -2.91 3.59 2.54
C SER A 222 -1.69 4.37 2.03
N THR A 223 -1.51 4.42 0.71
CA THR A 223 -0.39 5.16 0.07
C THR A 223 -0.47 6.66 0.38
N ALA A 224 -1.65 7.26 0.24
CA ALA A 224 -1.88 8.67 0.55
C ALA A 224 -1.54 9.00 2.01
N ALA A 225 -1.93 8.12 2.94
CA ALA A 225 -1.67 8.30 4.35
C ALA A 225 -0.18 8.14 4.72
N ILE A 226 0.54 7.22 4.07
CA ILE A 226 2.00 7.11 4.23
C ILE A 226 2.67 8.40 3.80
N TYR A 227 2.32 8.94 2.63
CA TYR A 227 2.89 10.20 2.16
C TYR A 227 2.54 11.38 3.07
N ALA A 228 1.30 11.46 3.57
CA ALA A 228 0.93 12.47 4.54
C ALA A 228 1.77 12.36 5.83
N ALA A 229 1.97 11.15 6.38
CA ALA A 229 2.80 10.97 7.58
C ALA A 229 4.28 11.33 7.34
N LYS A 230 4.82 11.01 6.16
CA LYS A 230 6.16 11.44 5.73
C LYS A 230 6.25 12.97 5.63
N LEU A 231 5.27 13.62 5.01
CA LEU A 231 5.20 15.08 4.90
C LEU A 231 5.09 15.75 6.27
N ALA A 232 4.27 15.21 7.18
CA ALA A 232 4.17 15.69 8.57
C ALA A 232 5.54 15.64 9.27
N SER A 233 6.26 14.53 9.11
CA SER A 233 7.60 14.34 9.69
C SER A 233 8.67 15.26 9.09
N ALA A 234 8.58 15.56 7.79
CA ALA A 234 9.58 16.33 7.07
C ALA A 234 9.35 17.85 7.19
N THR A 235 8.08 18.29 7.14
CA THR A 235 7.70 19.71 7.22
C THR A 235 7.42 20.18 8.65
N GLY A 236 7.17 19.26 9.58
CA GLY A 236 6.75 19.57 10.95
C GLY A 236 5.30 20.11 11.06
N ARG A 237 4.52 20.04 9.97
CA ARG A 237 3.14 20.55 9.92
C ARG A 237 2.14 19.46 10.32
N GLY A 238 1.31 19.73 11.33
CA GLY A 238 0.30 18.79 11.84
C GLY A 238 -0.89 18.58 10.93
N ILE A 239 -1.12 19.50 9.99
CA ILE A 239 -2.15 19.40 8.94
C ILE A 239 -2.16 18.05 8.22
N TRP A 240 -0.98 17.45 8.04
CA TRP A 240 -0.82 16.16 7.37
C TRP A 240 -1.21 14.98 8.26
N ILE A 241 -1.12 15.12 9.58
CA ILE A 241 -1.67 14.14 10.53
C ILE A 241 -3.20 14.27 10.55
N ASP A 242 -3.70 15.51 10.57
CA ASP A 242 -5.14 15.79 10.50
C ASP A 242 -5.78 15.22 9.24
N TYR A 243 -5.07 15.31 8.10
CA TYR A 243 -5.46 14.70 6.83
C TYR A 243 -5.72 13.19 6.98
N ILE A 244 -4.82 12.48 7.65
CA ILE A 244 -4.93 11.02 7.83
C ILE A 244 -6.18 10.69 8.63
N PHE A 245 -6.40 11.36 9.76
CA PHE A 245 -7.58 11.10 10.58
C PHE A 245 -8.89 11.50 9.88
N ASP A 246 -8.92 12.60 9.11
CA ASP A 246 -10.10 12.97 8.32
C ASP A 246 -10.39 11.92 7.24
N LEU A 247 -9.37 11.44 6.53
CA LEU A 247 -9.52 10.40 5.50
C LEU A 247 -10.08 9.10 6.09
N TYR A 248 -9.46 8.57 7.15
CA TYR A 248 -9.85 7.29 7.75
C TYR A 248 -11.17 7.34 8.51
N THR A 249 -11.54 8.51 9.05
CA THR A 249 -12.88 8.72 9.62
C THR A 249 -13.96 8.65 8.54
N ARG A 250 -13.69 9.20 7.34
CA ARG A 250 -14.69 9.23 6.24
C ARG A 250 -14.89 7.89 5.54
N ILE A 251 -13.81 7.16 5.32
CA ILE A 251 -13.90 5.83 4.69
C ILE A 251 -14.29 4.73 5.69
N ASP A 252 -14.41 5.09 6.97
CA ASP A 252 -14.69 4.18 8.08
C ASP A 252 -13.77 2.94 8.07
N GLN A 253 -12.45 3.14 7.98
CA GLN A 253 -11.47 2.05 7.99
C GLN A 253 -10.45 2.22 9.12
N LEU A 254 -9.83 1.12 9.53
CA LEU A 254 -8.71 1.15 10.45
C LEU A 254 -7.45 1.59 9.71
N VAL A 255 -6.77 2.60 10.25
CA VAL A 255 -5.43 3.04 9.82
C VAL A 255 -4.49 1.84 9.87
N PRO A 256 -3.83 1.48 8.75
CA PRO A 256 -2.90 0.37 8.70
C PRO A 256 -1.73 0.54 9.68
N GLY A 257 -1.21 -0.56 10.23
CA GLY A 257 -0.08 -0.54 11.17
C GLY A 257 1.15 0.20 10.64
N THR A 258 1.42 0.08 9.34
CA THR A 258 2.51 0.79 8.65
C THR A 258 2.34 2.32 8.69
N VAL A 259 1.11 2.82 8.58
CA VAL A 259 0.81 4.25 8.72
C VAL A 259 0.94 4.68 10.18
N VAL A 260 0.52 3.82 11.13
CA VAL A 260 0.68 4.09 12.57
C VAL A 260 2.16 4.27 12.94
N ASP A 261 3.06 3.45 12.39
CA ASP A 261 4.50 3.57 12.61
C ASP A 261 5.05 4.95 12.19
N GLU A 262 4.65 5.41 10.99
CA GLU A 262 5.02 6.73 10.49
C GLU A 262 4.40 7.86 11.32
N LEU A 263 3.15 7.69 11.77
CA LEU A 263 2.48 8.64 12.66
C LEU A 263 3.22 8.82 13.99
N TYR A 264 3.76 7.76 14.60
CA TYR A 264 4.57 7.89 15.83
C TYR A 264 5.82 8.77 15.61
N SER A 265 6.43 8.66 14.43
CA SER A 265 7.57 9.51 14.06
C SER A 265 7.14 10.95 13.80
N ALA A 266 6.01 11.15 13.12
CA ALA A 266 5.45 12.45 12.79
C ALA A 266 4.99 13.23 14.01
N VAL A 267 4.19 12.60 14.89
CA VAL A 267 3.64 13.23 16.10
C VAL A 267 4.75 13.77 16.97
N ARG A 268 5.91 13.12 17.06
CA ARG A 268 7.05 13.63 17.83
C ARG A 268 7.66 14.91 17.27
N LYS A 269 7.59 15.14 15.96
CA LYS A 269 8.21 16.29 15.27
C LYS A 269 7.26 17.48 15.06
N VAL A 270 5.97 17.22 14.96
CA VAL A 270 4.95 18.24 14.70
C VAL A 270 4.74 19.16 15.92
N LYS A 271 4.54 20.47 15.70
CA LYS A 271 4.32 21.43 16.81
C LYS A 271 2.87 21.48 17.30
N THR A 272 1.91 21.38 16.39
CA THR A 272 0.48 21.52 16.68
C THR A 272 -0.28 20.36 16.07
N LEU A 273 -1.22 19.78 16.80
CA LEU A 273 -2.04 18.66 16.35
C LEU A 273 -3.51 18.92 16.70
N ASP A 274 -4.43 18.69 15.76
CA ASP A 274 -5.86 18.77 16.03
C ASP A 274 -6.33 17.51 16.77
N MET A 275 -6.35 17.59 18.09
CA MET A 275 -6.83 16.51 18.95
C MET A 275 -8.31 16.19 18.76
N GLY A 276 -9.11 17.10 18.19
CA GLY A 276 -10.53 16.87 17.92
C GLY A 276 -10.73 15.81 16.84
N LYS A 277 -9.98 15.90 15.73
CA LYS A 277 -10.03 14.91 14.64
C LYS A 277 -9.53 13.55 15.07
N MET A 278 -8.46 13.52 15.86
CA MET A 278 -7.92 12.28 16.38
C MET A 278 -8.93 11.57 17.32
N ARG A 279 -9.57 12.33 18.22
CA ARG A 279 -10.62 11.80 19.12
C ARG A 279 -11.85 11.31 18.38
N ALA A 280 -12.31 12.06 17.38
CA ALA A 280 -13.44 11.65 16.55
C ALA A 280 -13.17 10.29 15.87
N TYR A 281 -11.95 10.10 15.38
CA TYR A 281 -11.51 8.85 14.80
C TYR A 281 -11.42 7.71 15.82
N THR A 282 -10.78 7.92 16.97
CA THR A 282 -10.65 6.87 18.01
C THR A 282 -12.00 6.47 18.61
N GLU A 283 -12.95 7.41 18.74
CA GLU A 283 -14.32 7.11 19.17
C GLU A 283 -15.07 6.27 18.12
N SER A 284 -14.95 6.61 16.84
CA SER A 284 -15.51 5.81 15.75
C SER A 284 -14.97 4.36 15.79
N LEU A 285 -13.67 4.18 16.02
CA LEU A 285 -13.08 2.85 16.18
C LEU A 285 -13.60 2.09 17.39
N ARG A 286 -13.76 2.75 18.54
CA ARG A 286 -14.21 2.10 19.78
C ARG A 286 -15.57 1.45 19.60
N SER A 287 -16.48 2.08 18.84
CA SER A 287 -17.80 1.52 18.54
C SER A 287 -17.75 0.18 17.78
N ARG A 288 -16.65 -0.10 17.07
CA ARG A 288 -16.44 -1.30 16.24
C ARG A 288 -15.46 -2.32 16.83
N SER A 289 -14.79 -1.95 17.92
CA SER A 289 -13.74 -2.75 18.59
C SER A 289 -14.16 -4.18 18.97
N ALA A 290 -15.47 -4.41 19.18
CA ALA A 290 -16.00 -5.74 19.47
C ALA A 290 -15.79 -6.74 18.32
N SER A 291 -15.74 -6.26 17.07
CA SER A 291 -15.54 -7.08 15.87
C SER A 291 -14.07 -7.33 15.51
N PHE A 292 -13.14 -6.64 16.17
CA PHE A 292 -11.73 -6.67 15.79
C PHE A 292 -11.02 -7.94 16.23
N GLY A 293 -10.22 -8.48 15.31
CA GLY A 293 -9.28 -9.55 15.57
C GLY A 293 -8.06 -9.10 16.39
N PRO A 294 -7.17 -10.04 16.78
CA PRO A 294 -6.01 -9.74 17.62
C PRO A 294 -5.07 -8.65 17.05
N SER A 295 -4.82 -8.67 15.74
CA SER A 295 -3.96 -7.70 15.04
C SER A 295 -4.56 -6.29 15.00
N GLU A 296 -5.87 -6.19 14.75
CA GLU A 296 -6.60 -4.91 14.70
C GLU A 296 -6.69 -4.26 16.08
N ARG A 297 -6.89 -5.07 17.14
CA ARG A 297 -6.84 -4.58 18.53
C ARG A 297 -5.47 -4.05 18.91
N PHE A 298 -4.40 -4.67 18.42
CA PHE A 298 -3.04 -4.17 18.63
C PHE A 298 -2.86 -2.79 17.98
N VAL A 299 -3.32 -2.62 16.73
CA VAL A 299 -3.30 -1.32 16.05
C VAL A 299 -4.14 -0.28 16.79
N GLN A 300 -5.33 -0.64 17.26
CA GLN A 300 -6.19 0.24 18.07
C GLN A 300 -5.47 0.69 19.35
N GLN A 301 -4.87 -0.22 20.10
CA GLN A 301 -4.12 0.11 21.33
C GLN A 301 -2.96 1.08 21.05
N ARG A 302 -2.30 0.92 19.90
CA ARG A 302 -1.24 1.84 19.46
C ARG A 302 -1.78 3.22 19.11
N LEU A 303 -2.93 3.30 18.44
CA LEU A 303 -3.59 4.57 18.15
C LEU A 303 -4.01 5.31 19.44
N GLU A 304 -4.53 4.59 20.44
CA GLU A 304 -4.83 5.16 21.76
C GLU A 304 -3.55 5.65 22.48
N GLY A 305 -2.44 4.92 22.35
CA GLY A 305 -1.14 5.37 22.84
C GLY A 305 -0.64 6.64 22.15
N LEU A 306 -0.90 6.77 20.85
CA LEU A 306 -0.58 7.96 20.06
C LEU A 306 -1.42 9.17 20.49
N GLU A 307 -2.67 8.97 20.92
CA GLU A 307 -3.55 10.04 21.43
C GLU A 307 -2.96 10.65 22.72
N ARG A 308 -2.45 9.80 23.61
CA ARG A 308 -1.79 10.24 24.85
C ARG A 308 -0.52 11.02 24.56
N LEU A 309 0.24 10.65 23.54
CA LEU A 309 1.44 11.38 23.13
C LEU A 309 1.10 12.74 22.48
N GLY A 310 0.04 12.78 21.67
CA GLY A 310 -0.44 14.00 21.02
C GLY A 310 -0.97 15.01 22.04
N GLY A 311 -1.71 14.55 23.06
CA GLY A 311 -2.26 15.42 24.10
C GLY A 311 -1.24 16.03 25.07
N LEU A 312 0.05 15.67 24.96
CA LEU A 312 1.15 16.25 25.75
C LEU A 312 1.82 17.44 25.04
N LYS A 313 1.40 17.79 23.82
CA LYS A 313 1.91 18.92 23.03
C LYS A 313 1.00 20.13 23.11
#